data_AF-A0A075WB44-F1
#
_entry.id   AF-A0A075WB44-F1
#
_cell.length_a   1.000
_cell.length_b   1.000
_cell.length_c   1.000
_cell.angle_alpha   90.00
_cell.angle_beta   90.00
_cell.angle_gamma   90.00
#
_symmetry.space_group_name_H-M   'P 1'
#
loop_
_entity.id
_entity.type
_entity.pdbx_description
1 polymer ?
#
loop_
_entity_poly.entity_id
_entity_poly.type
_entity_poly.pdbx_seq_one_letter_code
_entity_poly.pdbx_strand_id
1 'polypeptide(L)'
;MHPALVLAAIALIAIKLDPRFVLGLLVLLTLIYGKKRGFSLKLRNVTEDESYFNAFLFSTILSALSCFSLPKDVVFASIFLISVHNYRKNALWNIAVYTTASLLYFLCYHAVNGVELRLAHTFFISLSGGLTAALVESVDTNADRRLTLLLAISSVFTIFKMYVPSASIYSLAFAFLLSFFVSLLALYAKVADESGLMSATIVGTTLILFADIRFFAVILLFYALGSAITKYKYSVKLERGIAEQAGGARGYANVFGNSLAPLFFAVQFGVSGDAVFAAAFVAAVAAALADTMASEIGKAEEKVYLITNFSRVEPGTSGGISVKGELAALFGCIVTALLSLLLGIIGFDVLLPVTLSAFAGVHIDSLLGATLEKKGYLTNSAVNFLGTLSAGIICVLLLLPLL
;
A
#
# COMPACT_ATOMS: atom_id res chain seq x y z
N MET A 1 10.96 -30.60 14.78
CA MET A 1 10.89 -29.16 15.09
C MET A 1 9.71 -28.55 14.36
N HIS A 2 9.04 -27.59 15.00
CA HIS A 2 7.95 -26.84 14.39
C HIS A 2 8.48 -25.96 13.24
N PRO A 3 7.83 -25.89 12.06
CA PRO A 3 8.34 -25.18 10.88
C PRO A 3 8.73 -23.72 11.14
N ALA A 4 7.90 -23.01 11.91
CA ALA A 4 8.18 -21.63 12.30
C ALA A 4 9.47 -21.45 13.12
N LEU A 5 9.81 -22.42 13.99
CA LEU A 5 11.04 -22.39 14.78
C LEU A 5 12.26 -22.69 13.91
N VAL A 6 12.11 -23.51 12.87
CA VAL A 6 13.18 -23.78 11.90
C VAL A 6 13.53 -22.49 11.16
N LEU A 7 12.54 -21.76 10.64
CA LEU A 7 12.76 -20.47 9.98
C LEU A 7 13.39 -19.42 10.92
N ALA A 8 12.91 -19.33 12.16
CA ALA A 8 13.50 -18.42 13.15
C ALA A 8 14.95 -18.76 13.49
N ALA A 9 15.27 -20.05 13.64
CA ALA A 9 16.65 -20.50 13.90
C ALA A 9 17.58 -20.15 12.74
N ILE A 10 17.14 -20.37 11.50
CA ILE A 10 17.90 -19.96 10.31
C ILE A 10 18.15 -18.46 10.31
N ALA A 11 17.11 -17.65 10.55
CA ALA A 11 17.24 -16.21 10.57
C ALA A 11 18.22 -15.69 11.64
N LEU A 12 18.31 -16.35 12.80
CA LEU A 12 19.26 -16.02 13.85
C LEU A 12 20.69 -16.43 13.49
N ILE A 13 20.88 -17.62 12.93
CA ILE A 13 22.21 -18.09 12.49
C ILE A 13 22.71 -17.24 11.31
N ALA A 14 21.80 -16.79 10.43
CA ALA A 14 22.10 -15.94 9.28
C ALA A 14 22.67 -14.57 9.64
N ILE A 15 22.54 -14.13 10.91
CA ILE A 15 23.15 -12.88 11.39
C ILE A 15 24.65 -12.85 11.10
N LYS A 16 25.34 -13.98 11.33
CA LYS A 16 26.81 -14.09 11.19
C LYS A 16 27.26 -14.82 9.92
N LEU A 17 26.38 -15.62 9.30
CA LEU A 17 26.73 -16.40 8.12
C LEU A 17 26.69 -15.58 6.82
N ASP A 18 27.43 -16.06 5.82
CA ASP A 18 27.35 -15.57 4.46
C ASP A 18 25.94 -15.86 3.87
N PRO A 19 25.26 -14.87 3.25
CA PRO A 19 23.94 -15.06 2.66
C PRO A 19 23.85 -16.22 1.66
N ARG A 20 24.93 -16.53 0.93
CA ARG A 20 24.99 -17.64 -0.04
C ARG A 20 24.92 -18.99 0.64
N PHE A 21 25.55 -19.13 1.80
CA PHE A 21 25.46 -20.35 2.60
C PHE A 21 24.05 -20.53 3.17
N VAL A 22 23.46 -19.45 3.69
CA VAL A 22 22.09 -19.48 4.22
C VAL A 22 21.08 -19.80 3.11
N LEU A 23 21.27 -19.27 1.91
CA LEU A 23 20.48 -19.61 0.74
C LEU A 23 20.53 -21.11 0.44
N GLY A 24 21.72 -21.72 0.43
CA GLY A 24 21.88 -23.17 0.24
C GLY A 24 21.11 -23.99 1.27
N LEU A 25 21.15 -23.58 2.54
CA LEU A 25 20.39 -24.21 3.61
C LEU A 25 18.87 -24.07 3.41
N LEU A 26 18.40 -22.88 3.02
CA LEU A 26 16.97 -22.62 2.77
C LEU A 26 16.45 -23.40 1.55
N VAL A 27 17.23 -23.52 0.48
CA VAL A 27 16.90 -24.36 -0.68
C VAL A 27 16.72 -25.81 -0.23
N LEU A 28 17.69 -26.36 0.51
CA LEU A 28 17.64 -27.74 1.00
C LEU A 28 16.43 -27.97 1.91
N LEU A 29 16.14 -27.05 2.83
CA LEU A 29 15.00 -27.16 3.73
C LEU A 29 13.66 -27.03 3.00
N THR A 30 13.56 -26.15 2.00
CA THR A 30 12.36 -26.03 1.17
C THR A 30 12.09 -27.32 0.39
N LEU A 31 13.14 -27.93 -0.19
CA LEU A 31 13.02 -29.20 -0.90
C LEU A 31 12.65 -30.37 0.04
N ILE A 32 13.27 -30.44 1.23
CA ILE A 32 12.94 -31.46 2.24
C ILE A 32 11.49 -31.29 2.72
N TYR A 33 11.08 -30.05 3.00
CA TYR A 33 9.72 -29.75 3.45
C TYR A 33 8.70 -30.12 2.38
N GLY A 34 8.91 -29.66 1.13
CA GLY A 34 8.05 -29.99 -0.01
C GLY A 34 7.99 -31.48 -0.32
N LYS A 35 9.10 -32.22 -0.19
CA LYS A 35 9.11 -33.68 -0.34
C LYS A 35 8.28 -34.39 0.74
N LYS A 36 8.27 -33.87 1.97
CA LYS A 36 7.56 -34.47 3.11
C LYS A 36 6.08 -34.09 3.18
N ARG A 37 5.72 -32.86 2.79
CA ARG A 37 4.39 -32.26 2.98
C ARG A 37 3.67 -31.92 1.67
N GLY A 38 4.33 -32.05 0.52
CA GLY A 38 3.81 -31.73 -0.80
C GLY A 38 4.36 -30.41 -1.35
N PHE A 39 4.57 -30.37 -2.68
CA PHE A 39 4.91 -29.15 -3.42
C PHE A 39 3.62 -28.52 -3.95
N SER A 40 2.88 -27.82 -3.09
CA SER A 40 1.65 -27.13 -3.46
C SER A 40 1.78 -25.64 -3.16
N LEU A 41 2.03 -24.86 -4.21
CA LEU A 41 1.97 -23.39 -4.14
C LEU A 41 0.53 -22.95 -4.36
N LYS A 42 -0.13 -22.55 -3.28
CA LYS A 42 -1.43 -21.88 -3.32
C LYS A 42 -1.33 -20.55 -2.61
N LEU A 43 -1.95 -19.51 -3.15
CA LEU A 43 -1.93 -18.17 -2.56
C LEU A 43 -3.20 -17.84 -1.78
N ARG A 44 -4.26 -18.63 -1.96
CA ARG A 44 -5.58 -18.46 -1.34
C ARG A 44 -6.12 -19.80 -0.85
N ASN A 45 -6.94 -19.75 0.21
CA ASN A 45 -7.55 -20.91 0.87
C ASN A 45 -6.51 -21.99 1.19
N VAL A 46 -5.40 -21.56 1.78
CA VAL A 46 -4.24 -22.43 2.05
C VAL A 46 -4.44 -23.24 3.32
N THR A 47 -4.02 -24.50 3.27
CA THR A 47 -3.82 -25.31 4.48
C THR A 47 -2.59 -24.84 5.25
N GLU A 48 -2.45 -25.29 6.50
CA GLU A 48 -1.27 -24.94 7.30
C GLU A 48 0.04 -25.44 6.68
N ASP A 49 0.04 -26.67 6.14
CA ASP A 49 1.22 -27.24 5.47
C ASP A 49 1.59 -26.45 4.20
N GLU A 50 0.61 -26.04 3.39
CA GLU A 50 0.81 -25.18 2.21
C GLU A 50 1.35 -23.79 2.59
N SER A 51 0.81 -23.18 3.66
CA SER A 51 1.26 -21.87 4.15
C SER A 51 2.72 -21.90 4.63
N TYR A 52 3.14 -22.98 5.30
CA TYR A 52 4.56 -23.14 5.65
C TYR A 52 5.44 -23.45 4.44
N PHE A 53 4.97 -24.24 3.48
CA PHE A 53 5.70 -24.44 2.23
C PHE A 53 5.93 -23.11 1.50
N ASN A 54 4.92 -22.26 1.40
CA ASN A 54 5.03 -20.91 0.86
C ASN A 54 6.03 -20.06 1.65
N ALA A 55 5.97 -20.10 2.99
CA ALA A 55 6.92 -19.38 3.84
C ALA A 55 8.38 -19.82 3.57
N PHE A 56 8.66 -21.12 3.45
CA PHE A 56 9.98 -21.64 3.09
C PHE A 56 10.41 -21.20 1.68
N LEU A 57 9.53 -21.35 0.70
CA LEU A 57 9.80 -20.99 -0.69
C LEU A 57 10.13 -19.50 -0.82
N PHE A 58 9.31 -18.63 -0.25
CA PHE A 58 9.53 -17.18 -0.33
C PHE A 58 10.67 -16.69 0.58
N SER A 59 10.94 -17.37 1.69
CA SER A 59 12.17 -17.11 2.47
C SER A 59 13.41 -17.43 1.63
N THR A 60 13.37 -18.50 0.82
CA THR A 60 14.45 -18.87 -0.10
C THR A 60 14.62 -17.81 -1.20
N ILE A 61 13.52 -17.32 -1.79
CA ILE A 61 13.55 -16.25 -2.80
C ILE A 61 14.13 -14.96 -2.21
N LEU A 62 13.65 -14.53 -1.04
CA LEU A 62 14.19 -13.32 -0.37
C LEU A 62 15.67 -13.49 0.01
N SER A 63 16.07 -14.67 0.48
CA SER A 63 17.47 -14.98 0.74
C SER A 63 18.31 -14.92 -0.54
N ALA A 64 17.78 -15.34 -1.69
CA ALA A 64 18.47 -15.20 -2.96
C ALA A 64 18.67 -13.73 -3.35
N LEU A 65 17.66 -12.89 -3.14
CA LEU A 65 17.77 -11.44 -3.36
C LEU A 65 18.79 -10.76 -2.43
N SER A 66 18.98 -11.30 -1.22
CA SER A 66 20.02 -10.83 -0.29
C SER A 66 21.45 -11.11 -0.74
N CYS A 67 21.64 -12.05 -1.69
CA CYS A 67 22.94 -12.29 -2.32
C CYS A 67 23.31 -11.21 -3.36
N PHE A 68 22.37 -10.36 -3.75
CA PHE A 68 22.56 -9.33 -4.77
C PHE A 68 22.47 -7.92 -4.17
N SER A 69 21.27 -7.51 -3.75
CA SER A 69 21.00 -6.09 -3.46
C SER A 69 20.19 -5.86 -2.19
N LEU A 70 19.45 -6.86 -1.68
CA LEU A 70 18.65 -6.66 -0.47
C LEU A 70 19.52 -6.76 0.80
N PRO A 71 19.39 -5.81 1.75
CA PRO A 71 20.09 -5.90 3.02
C PRO A 71 19.76 -7.19 3.78
N LYS A 72 20.79 -7.96 4.16
CA LYS A 72 20.61 -9.26 4.82
C LYS A 72 19.85 -9.16 6.14
N ASP A 73 20.08 -8.09 6.91
CA ASP A 73 19.41 -7.83 8.18
C ASP A 73 17.89 -7.69 8.00
N VAL A 74 17.47 -6.99 6.96
CA VAL A 74 16.04 -6.81 6.62
C VAL A 74 15.39 -8.13 6.22
N VAL A 75 16.04 -8.91 5.34
CA VAL A 75 15.52 -10.19 4.86
C VAL A 75 15.34 -11.17 6.03
N PHE A 76 16.37 -11.36 6.84
CA PHE A 76 16.32 -12.33 7.92
C PHE A 76 15.50 -11.85 9.12
N ALA A 77 15.38 -10.53 9.37
CA ALA A 77 14.39 -10.01 10.32
C ALA A 77 12.96 -10.39 9.91
N SER A 78 12.64 -10.27 8.62
CA SER A 78 11.31 -10.61 8.08
C SER A 78 11.00 -12.10 8.23
N ILE A 79 12.00 -12.97 7.95
CA ILE A 79 11.89 -14.42 8.13
C ILE A 79 11.70 -14.78 9.61
N PHE A 80 12.45 -14.13 10.51
CA PHE A 80 12.34 -14.34 11.95
C PHE A 80 10.92 -14.05 12.47
N LEU A 81 10.30 -12.96 11.98
CA LEU A 81 8.98 -12.52 12.42
C LEU A 81 7.83 -13.45 12.01
N ILE A 82 8.03 -14.39 11.08
CA ILE A 82 7.05 -15.45 10.78
C ILE A 82 6.73 -16.28 12.04
N SER A 83 7.72 -16.44 12.94
CA SER A 83 7.52 -17.17 14.20
C SER A 83 6.53 -16.51 15.14
N VAL A 84 6.33 -15.20 15.01
CA VAL A 84 5.41 -14.40 15.83
C VAL A 84 3.95 -14.63 15.43
N HIS A 85 3.68 -15.08 14.20
CA HIS A 85 2.33 -15.32 13.67
C HIS A 85 1.43 -16.19 14.56
N ASN A 86 2.02 -17.17 15.25
CA ASN A 86 1.28 -18.08 16.12
C ASN A 86 0.89 -17.45 17.47
N TYR A 87 1.40 -16.25 17.78
CA TYR A 87 1.12 -15.50 19.01
C TYR A 87 0.19 -14.29 18.78
N ARG A 88 -0.39 -14.16 17.58
CA ARG A 88 -1.27 -13.05 17.21
C ARG A 88 -2.54 -13.01 18.08
N LYS A 89 -2.99 -11.81 18.40
CA LYS A 89 -4.26 -11.52 19.12
C LYS A 89 -4.92 -10.31 18.45
N ASN A 90 -5.22 -9.27 19.24
CA ASN A 90 -5.77 -8.00 18.74
C ASN A 90 -4.69 -7.10 18.13
N ALA A 91 -5.11 -6.04 17.44
CA ALA A 91 -4.21 -5.13 16.73
C ALA A 91 -3.12 -4.53 17.63
N LEU A 92 -3.47 -4.02 18.82
CA LEU A 92 -2.52 -3.44 19.77
C LEU A 92 -1.46 -4.45 20.24
N TRP A 93 -1.89 -5.66 20.57
CA TRP A 93 -0.97 -6.74 20.93
C TRP A 93 -0.05 -7.09 19.77
N ASN A 94 -0.59 -7.18 18.55
CA ASN A 94 0.19 -7.47 17.35
C ASN A 94 1.23 -6.37 17.10
N ILE A 95 0.87 -5.08 17.22
CA ILE A 95 1.83 -3.98 17.12
C ILE A 95 2.96 -4.16 18.13
N ALA A 96 2.63 -4.39 19.40
CA ALA A 96 3.61 -4.52 20.48
C ALA A 96 4.54 -5.73 20.29
N VAL A 97 3.99 -6.92 20.02
CA VAL A 97 4.78 -8.16 19.94
C VAL A 97 5.68 -8.18 18.71
N TYR A 98 5.19 -7.74 17.54
CA TYR A 98 6.02 -7.67 16.34
C TYR A 98 7.07 -6.58 16.41
N THR A 99 6.74 -5.40 16.97
CA THR A 99 7.73 -4.33 17.20
C THR A 99 8.84 -4.82 18.14
N THR A 100 8.47 -5.46 19.25
CA THR A 100 9.44 -5.99 20.23
C THR A 100 10.32 -7.07 19.61
N ALA A 101 9.72 -8.05 18.91
CA ALA A 101 10.46 -9.12 18.26
C ALA A 101 11.43 -8.59 17.18
N SER A 102 10.99 -7.60 16.39
CA SER A 102 11.83 -6.94 15.40
C SER A 102 12.99 -6.19 16.06
N LEU A 103 12.70 -5.43 17.12
CA LEU A 103 13.71 -4.67 17.84
C LEU A 103 14.79 -5.58 18.43
N LEU A 104 14.38 -6.68 19.07
CA LEU A 104 15.30 -7.68 19.60
C LEU A 104 16.16 -8.32 18.49
N TYR A 105 15.57 -8.62 17.34
CA TYR A 105 16.32 -9.15 16.20
C TYR A 105 17.38 -8.16 15.72
N PHE A 106 17.01 -6.89 15.48
CA PHE A 106 17.97 -5.89 15.03
C PHE A 106 19.05 -5.59 16.07
N LEU A 107 18.69 -5.47 17.36
CA LEU A 107 19.67 -5.28 18.43
C LEU A 107 20.69 -6.42 18.47
N CYS A 108 20.24 -7.67 18.33
CA CYS A 108 21.12 -8.83 18.21
C CYS A 108 22.02 -8.73 16.96
N TYR A 109 21.44 -8.36 15.81
CA TYR A 109 22.19 -8.19 14.57
C TYR A 109 23.29 -7.14 14.70
N HIS A 110 22.99 -5.98 15.29
CA HIS A 110 23.92 -4.89 15.54
C HIS A 110 25.05 -5.32 16.48
N ALA A 111 24.71 -5.98 17.60
CA ALA A 111 25.66 -6.46 18.58
C ALA A 111 26.64 -7.51 18.01
N VAL A 112 26.13 -8.47 17.23
CA VAL A 112 26.94 -9.57 16.69
C VAL A 112 27.86 -9.11 15.54
N ASN A 113 27.40 -8.17 14.72
CA ASN A 113 28.17 -7.69 13.56
C ASN A 113 28.98 -6.40 13.86
N GLY A 114 28.94 -5.88 15.10
CA GLY A 114 29.64 -4.65 15.47
C GLY A 114 29.15 -3.41 14.70
N VAL A 115 27.88 -3.40 14.26
CA VAL A 115 27.29 -2.28 13.52
C VAL A 115 26.83 -1.23 14.53
N GLU A 116 27.21 0.04 14.31
CA GLU A 116 26.79 1.17 15.14
C GLU A 116 25.28 1.15 15.41
N LEU A 117 24.90 1.20 16.69
CA LEU A 117 23.51 1.16 17.11
C LEU A 117 22.93 2.57 17.15
N ARG A 118 22.10 2.89 16.16
CA ARG A 118 21.23 4.07 16.19
C ARG A 118 19.86 3.69 16.73
N LEU A 119 19.74 3.64 18.06
CA LEU A 119 18.57 3.09 18.76
C LEU A 119 17.23 3.66 18.24
N ALA A 120 17.17 4.97 17.98
CA ALA A 120 15.94 5.62 17.52
C ALA A 120 15.53 5.18 16.10
N HIS A 121 16.50 5.06 15.18
CA HIS A 121 16.29 4.55 13.82
C HIS A 121 15.90 3.06 13.83
N THR A 122 16.55 2.27 14.69
CA THR A 122 16.22 0.85 14.88
C THR A 122 14.83 0.68 15.49
N PHE A 123 14.45 1.52 16.45
CA PHE A 123 13.09 1.50 17.00
C PHE A 123 12.05 1.88 15.94
N PHE A 124 12.32 2.92 15.15
CA PHE A 124 11.43 3.37 14.09
C PHE A 124 11.15 2.25 13.07
N ILE A 125 12.20 1.62 12.53
CA ILE A 125 12.03 0.55 11.55
C ILE A 125 11.26 -0.63 12.16
N SER A 126 11.53 -0.98 13.42
CA SER A 126 10.79 -2.02 14.14
C SER A 126 9.32 -1.67 14.36
N LEU A 127 9.01 -0.41 14.69
CA LEU A 127 7.64 0.06 14.85
C LEU A 127 6.87 0.01 13.52
N SER A 128 7.49 0.42 12.41
CA SER A 128 6.90 0.31 11.07
C SER A 128 6.60 -1.13 10.68
N GLY A 129 7.51 -2.06 10.97
CA GLY A 129 7.29 -3.50 10.76
C GLY A 129 6.19 -4.06 11.66
N GLY A 130 6.13 -3.63 12.92
CA GLY A 130 5.07 -4.01 13.85
C GLY A 130 3.68 -3.54 13.41
N LEU A 131 3.58 -2.30 12.92
CA LEU A 131 2.35 -1.74 12.37
C LEU A 131 1.91 -2.49 11.09
N THR A 132 2.87 -2.83 10.23
CA THR A 132 2.63 -3.60 9.00
C THR A 132 2.15 -5.02 9.31
N ALA A 133 2.80 -5.69 10.27
CA ALA A 133 2.39 -7.02 10.71
C ALA A 133 0.99 -7.01 11.33
N ALA A 134 0.72 -6.04 12.22
CA ALA A 134 -0.59 -5.88 12.83
C ALA A 134 -1.69 -5.64 11.80
N LEU A 135 -1.40 -4.84 10.77
CA LEU A 135 -2.30 -4.64 9.64
C LEU A 135 -2.61 -5.96 8.93
N VAL A 136 -1.58 -6.70 8.50
CA VAL A 136 -1.79 -7.99 7.80
C VAL A 136 -2.57 -8.99 8.66
N GLU A 137 -2.31 -9.04 9.96
CA GLU A 137 -3.02 -9.94 10.88
C GLU A 137 -4.46 -9.50 11.17
N SER A 138 -4.77 -8.20 11.06
CA SER A 138 -6.12 -7.67 11.26
C SER A 138 -7.05 -7.90 10.06
N VAL A 139 -6.48 -8.16 8.88
CA VAL A 139 -7.24 -8.31 7.64
C VAL A 139 -7.87 -9.71 7.59
N ASP A 140 -9.20 -9.74 7.42
CA ASP A 140 -9.91 -10.96 7.10
C ASP A 140 -9.78 -11.24 5.60
N THR A 141 -9.07 -12.33 5.26
CA THR A 141 -8.75 -12.67 3.89
C THR A 141 -8.56 -14.17 3.74
N ASN A 142 -8.88 -14.68 2.56
CA ASN A 142 -8.51 -16.03 2.17
C ASN A 142 -7.06 -16.15 1.70
N ALA A 143 -6.33 -15.05 1.56
CA ALA A 143 -4.92 -15.07 1.19
C ALA A 143 -4.03 -15.69 2.27
N ASP A 144 -2.90 -16.27 1.88
CA ASP A 144 -1.92 -16.79 2.82
C ASP A 144 -1.30 -15.66 3.67
N ARG A 145 -1.67 -15.60 4.96
CA ARG A 145 -1.18 -14.59 5.89
C ARG A 145 0.32 -14.67 6.13
N ARG A 146 0.93 -15.86 6.23
CA ARG A 146 2.38 -15.98 6.50
C ARG A 146 3.20 -15.44 5.33
N LEU A 147 2.77 -15.79 4.11
CA LEU A 147 3.35 -15.23 2.90
C LEU A 147 3.17 -13.71 2.84
N THR A 148 1.96 -13.23 3.09
CA THR A 148 1.65 -11.79 3.06
C THR A 148 2.47 -11.01 4.09
N LEU A 149 2.61 -11.54 5.31
CA LEU A 149 3.45 -10.98 6.38
C LEU A 149 4.91 -10.88 5.93
N LEU A 150 5.46 -11.98 5.40
CA LEU A 150 6.85 -12.04 4.96
C LEU A 150 7.14 -10.97 3.89
N LEU A 151 6.28 -10.87 2.88
CA LEU A 151 6.43 -9.90 1.79
C LEU A 151 6.23 -8.46 2.26
N ALA A 152 5.20 -8.20 3.07
CA ALA A 152 4.87 -6.86 3.54
C ALA A 152 5.97 -6.30 4.47
N ILE A 153 6.39 -7.09 5.46
CA ILE A 153 7.45 -6.69 6.41
C ILE A 153 8.77 -6.49 5.68
N SER A 154 9.15 -7.41 4.77
CA SER A 154 10.38 -7.29 3.98
C SER A 154 10.39 -6.02 3.13
N SER A 155 9.26 -5.71 2.49
CA SER A 155 9.12 -4.49 1.67
C SER A 155 9.26 -3.23 2.51
N VAL A 156 8.53 -3.13 3.63
CA VAL A 156 8.55 -1.96 4.52
C VAL A 156 9.92 -1.76 5.16
N PHE A 157 10.53 -2.84 5.67
CA PHE A 157 11.91 -2.77 6.16
C PHE A 157 12.89 -2.37 5.07
N THR A 158 12.74 -2.85 3.84
CA THR A 158 13.66 -2.50 2.74
C THR A 158 13.55 -1.01 2.39
N ILE A 159 12.33 -0.51 2.21
CA ILE A 159 12.05 0.90 1.92
C ILE A 159 12.65 1.79 3.01
N PHE A 160 12.37 1.49 4.28
CA PHE A 160 12.89 2.29 5.38
C PHE A 160 14.39 2.10 5.56
N LYS A 161 14.97 0.91 5.41
CA LYS A 161 16.43 0.72 5.53
C LYS A 161 17.21 1.52 4.49
N MET A 162 16.69 1.70 3.28
CA MET A 162 17.34 2.51 2.25
C MET A 162 17.31 4.01 2.57
N TYR A 163 16.30 4.51 3.30
CA TYR A 163 16.07 5.96 3.48
C TYR A 163 16.29 6.47 4.91
N VAL A 164 16.04 5.63 5.92
CA VAL A 164 16.23 5.94 7.35
C VAL A 164 17.66 6.35 7.70
N PRO A 165 18.75 5.80 7.10
CA PRO A 165 20.11 6.19 7.47
C PRO A 165 20.45 7.68 7.21
N SER A 166 19.78 8.32 6.24
CA SER A 166 19.98 9.73 5.89
C SER A 166 19.00 10.68 6.59
N ALA A 167 17.86 10.19 7.07
CA ALA A 167 16.84 11.01 7.73
C ALA A 167 17.18 11.32 9.20
N SER A 168 16.91 12.57 9.61
CA SER A 168 17.01 12.97 11.03
C SER A 168 15.92 12.29 11.87
N ILE A 169 16.18 12.11 13.17
CA ILE A 169 15.16 11.56 14.07
C ILE A 169 13.93 12.47 14.16
N TYR A 170 14.12 13.79 14.07
CA TYR A 170 13.03 14.76 14.09
C TYR A 170 12.12 14.61 12.87
N SER A 171 12.68 14.38 11.67
CA SER A 171 11.88 14.12 10.46
C SER A 171 11.13 12.80 10.53
N LEU A 172 11.76 11.74 11.05
CA LEU A 172 11.11 10.43 11.24
C LEU A 172 9.94 10.54 12.22
N ALA A 173 10.17 11.16 13.38
CA ALA A 173 9.16 11.36 14.40
C ALA A 173 8.03 12.25 13.88
N PHE A 174 8.34 13.37 13.21
CA PHE A 174 7.35 14.27 12.63
C PHE A 174 6.46 13.56 11.61
N ALA A 175 7.06 12.86 10.63
CA ALA A 175 6.32 12.15 9.60
C ALA A 175 5.37 11.10 10.18
N PHE A 176 5.85 10.30 11.14
CA PHE A 176 5.04 9.27 11.79
C PHE A 176 3.95 9.86 12.68
N LEU A 177 4.30 10.78 13.59
CA LEU A 177 3.34 11.35 14.54
C LEU A 177 2.25 12.13 13.83
N LEU A 178 2.58 12.90 12.80
CA LEU A 178 1.59 13.62 12.01
C LEU A 178 0.66 12.64 11.28
N SER A 179 1.22 11.66 10.58
CA SER A 179 0.42 10.67 9.83
C SER A 179 -0.48 9.85 10.75
N PHE A 180 0.04 9.42 11.90
CA PHE A 180 -0.71 8.69 12.91
C PHE A 180 -1.80 9.56 13.53
N PHE A 181 -1.50 10.81 13.88
CA PHE A 181 -2.47 11.74 14.46
C PHE A 181 -3.65 12.00 13.52
N VAL A 182 -3.38 12.31 12.24
CA VAL A 182 -4.43 12.51 11.23
C VAL A 182 -5.24 11.23 11.03
N SER A 183 -4.59 10.07 10.98
CA SER A 183 -5.25 8.77 10.83
C SER A 183 -6.13 8.43 12.05
N LEU A 184 -5.69 8.83 13.25
CA LEU A 184 -6.45 8.68 14.49
C LEU A 184 -7.68 9.58 14.51
N LEU A 185 -7.56 10.83 14.05
CA LEU A 185 -8.72 11.72 13.86
C LEU A 185 -9.72 11.13 12.87
N ALA A 186 -9.25 10.55 11.76
CA ALA A 186 -10.12 9.89 10.78
C ALA A 186 -10.86 8.67 11.36
N LEU A 187 -10.20 7.90 12.23
CA LEU A 187 -10.82 6.80 12.97
C LEU A 187 -11.90 7.32 13.92
N TYR A 188 -11.61 8.34 14.74
CA TYR A 188 -12.58 8.93 15.67
C TYR A 188 -13.77 9.57 14.94
N ALA A 189 -13.54 10.18 13.78
CA ALA A 189 -14.58 10.74 12.93
C ALA A 189 -15.42 9.66 12.19
N LYS A 190 -15.12 8.37 12.38
CA LYS A 190 -15.74 7.24 11.67
C LYS A 190 -15.67 7.44 10.15
N VAL A 191 -14.49 7.86 9.68
CA VAL A 191 -14.14 8.02 8.27
C VAL A 191 -13.20 6.91 7.81
N ALA A 192 -12.43 6.34 8.74
CA ALA A 192 -11.58 5.18 8.52
C ALA A 192 -11.81 4.13 9.62
N ASP A 193 -11.47 2.87 9.34
CA ASP A 193 -11.42 1.79 10.33
C ASP A 193 -9.99 1.58 10.87
N GLU A 194 -9.78 0.60 11.77
CA GLU A 194 -8.46 0.30 12.33
C GLU A 194 -7.42 -0.06 11.26
N SER A 195 -7.83 -0.81 10.23
CA SER A 195 -6.98 -1.18 9.10
C SER A 195 -6.63 0.05 8.24
N GLY A 196 -7.58 0.97 8.09
CA GLY A 196 -7.42 2.27 7.47
C GLY A 196 -6.42 3.14 8.23
N LEU A 197 -6.49 3.18 9.56
CA LEU A 197 -5.52 3.90 10.40
C LEU A 197 -4.09 3.38 10.19
N MET A 198 -3.90 2.06 10.28
CA MET A 198 -2.57 1.45 10.16
C MET A 198 -1.98 1.65 8.75
N SER A 199 -2.78 1.40 7.71
CA SER A 199 -2.35 1.59 6.31
C SER A 199 -2.08 3.06 5.97
N ALA A 200 -2.96 3.98 6.37
CA ALA A 200 -2.78 5.42 6.12
C ALA A 200 -1.58 5.99 6.88
N THR A 201 -1.29 5.48 8.08
CA THR A 201 -0.07 5.85 8.83
C THR A 201 1.19 5.42 8.07
N ILE A 202 1.23 4.19 7.52
CA ILE A 202 2.38 3.70 6.74
C ILE A 202 2.55 4.50 5.45
N VAL A 203 1.46 4.70 4.70
CA VAL A 203 1.46 5.47 3.45
C VAL A 203 1.88 6.91 3.70
N GLY A 204 1.26 7.59 4.67
CA GLY A 204 1.54 8.98 5.01
C GLY A 204 2.98 9.19 5.48
N THR A 205 3.48 8.31 6.35
CA THR A 205 4.86 8.37 6.84
C THR A 205 5.85 8.22 5.68
N THR A 206 5.61 7.24 4.79
CA THR A 206 6.46 7.01 3.62
C THR A 206 6.41 8.22 2.67
N LEU A 207 5.23 8.79 2.44
CA LEU A 207 5.04 9.93 1.55
C LEU A 207 5.79 11.18 2.04
N ILE A 208 5.67 11.51 3.33
CA ILE A 208 6.37 12.67 3.92
C ILE A 208 7.88 12.48 3.88
N LEU A 209 8.36 11.24 4.11
CA LEU A 209 9.79 10.97 4.15
C LEU A 209 10.41 11.00 2.76
N PHE A 210 9.79 10.41 1.74
CA PHE A 210 10.37 10.38 0.40
C PHE A 210 10.16 11.67 -0.38
N ALA A 211 9.02 12.32 -0.22
CA ALA A 211 8.75 13.60 -0.88
C ALA A 211 8.81 14.72 0.15
N ASP A 212 7.66 15.23 0.60
CA ASP A 212 7.56 16.17 1.70
C ASP A 212 6.08 16.32 2.16
N ILE A 213 5.85 17.27 3.08
CA ILE A 213 4.52 17.57 3.64
C ILE A 213 3.50 18.06 2.60
N ARG A 214 3.94 18.65 1.49
CA ARG A 214 3.05 19.17 0.43
C ARG A 214 2.40 18.00 -0.31
N PHE A 215 3.15 16.95 -0.60
CA PHE A 215 2.62 15.72 -1.20
C PHE A 215 1.58 15.08 -0.26
N PHE A 216 1.86 15.05 1.05
CA PHE A 216 0.91 14.59 2.05
C PHE A 216 -0.37 15.46 2.09
N ALA A 217 -0.28 16.77 1.91
CA ALA A 217 -1.47 17.62 1.83
C ALA A 217 -2.36 17.29 0.62
N VAL A 218 -1.78 16.93 -0.53
CA VAL A 218 -2.52 16.53 -1.73
C VAL A 218 -3.25 15.20 -1.53
N ILE A 219 -2.60 14.21 -0.91
CA ILE A 219 -3.30 12.94 -0.61
C ILE A 219 -4.36 13.13 0.48
N LEU A 220 -4.13 14.03 1.43
CA LEU A 220 -5.11 14.37 2.47
C LEU A 220 -6.34 15.06 1.86
N LEU A 221 -6.18 15.91 0.85
CA LEU A 221 -7.30 16.47 0.07
C LEU A 221 -8.17 15.35 -0.50
N PHE A 222 -7.56 14.35 -1.13
CA PHE A 222 -8.29 13.19 -1.66
C PHE A 222 -9.09 12.48 -0.58
N TYR A 223 -8.49 12.18 0.58
CA TYR A 223 -9.21 11.52 1.66
C TYR A 223 -10.32 12.40 2.24
N ALA A 224 -10.07 13.68 2.46
CA ALA A 224 -11.05 14.60 3.03
C ALA A 224 -12.25 14.80 2.10
N LEU A 225 -12.02 15.18 0.83
CA LEU A 225 -13.09 15.41 -0.14
C LEU A 225 -13.76 14.11 -0.56
N GLY A 226 -12.96 13.06 -0.81
CA GLY A 226 -13.47 11.74 -1.17
C GLY A 226 -14.41 11.20 -0.11
N SER A 227 -14.02 11.25 1.18
CA SER A 227 -14.89 10.83 2.27
C SER A 227 -16.11 11.73 2.47
N ALA A 228 -16.00 13.05 2.27
CA ALA A 228 -17.15 13.96 2.33
C ALA A 228 -18.19 13.60 1.25
N ILE A 229 -17.73 13.30 0.04
CA ILE A 229 -18.59 12.94 -1.09
C ILE A 229 -19.15 11.52 -0.92
N THR A 230 -18.39 10.58 -0.38
CA THR A 230 -18.92 9.26 -0.01
C THR A 230 -20.08 9.37 0.98
N LYS A 231 -20.07 10.36 1.88
CA LYS A 231 -21.19 10.61 2.80
C LYS A 231 -22.34 11.42 2.19
N TYR A 232 -22.16 12.05 1.04
CA TYR A 232 -23.22 12.78 0.34
C TYR A 232 -24.34 11.83 -0.10
N LYS A 233 -25.59 12.15 0.26
CA LYS A 233 -26.79 11.33 0.02
C LYS A 233 -26.61 9.85 0.42
N TYR A 234 -25.91 9.59 1.52
CA TYR A 234 -25.65 8.23 1.98
C TYR A 234 -26.94 7.42 2.21
N SER A 235 -27.99 8.02 2.78
CA SER A 235 -29.29 7.36 2.98
C SER A 235 -29.91 6.85 1.69
N VAL A 236 -29.90 7.66 0.62
CA VAL A 236 -30.42 7.27 -0.70
C VAL A 236 -29.62 6.11 -1.29
N LYS A 237 -28.29 6.14 -1.15
CA LYS A 237 -27.42 5.04 -1.62
C LYS A 237 -27.63 3.77 -0.81
N LEU A 238 -27.92 3.91 0.48
CA LEU A 238 -28.17 2.80 1.40
C LEU A 238 -29.51 2.12 1.08
N GLU A 239 -30.57 2.90 0.85
CA GLU A 239 -31.88 2.39 0.41
C GLU A 239 -31.79 1.64 -0.93
N ARG A 240 -30.88 2.06 -1.80
CA ARG A 240 -30.60 1.40 -3.09
C ARG A 240 -29.65 0.20 -2.99
N GLY A 241 -29.09 -0.09 -1.81
CA GLY A 241 -28.12 -1.19 -1.64
C GLY A 241 -26.76 -0.97 -2.29
N ILE A 242 -26.43 0.27 -2.69
CA ILE A 242 -25.19 0.65 -3.41
C ILE A 242 -24.28 1.58 -2.59
N ALA A 243 -24.60 1.80 -1.32
CA ALA A 243 -23.77 2.59 -0.42
C ALA A 243 -22.44 1.89 -0.11
N GLU A 244 -21.40 2.70 0.12
CA GLU A 244 -20.14 2.19 0.64
C GLU A 244 -20.34 1.48 1.97
N GLN A 245 -19.61 0.37 2.14
CA GLN A 245 -19.70 -0.47 3.34
C GLN A 245 -19.26 0.30 4.59
N ALA A 246 -19.57 -0.25 5.76
CA ALA A 246 -19.16 0.30 7.06
C ALA A 246 -19.50 1.80 7.27
N GLY A 247 -20.64 2.27 6.75
CA GLY A 247 -21.03 3.68 6.91
C GLY A 247 -20.21 4.65 6.04
N GLY A 248 -19.53 4.15 5.01
CA GLY A 248 -18.57 4.92 4.21
C GLY A 248 -17.17 5.01 4.82
N ALA A 249 -16.87 4.21 5.84
CA ALA A 249 -15.53 4.14 6.42
C ALA A 249 -14.56 3.42 5.48
N ARG A 250 -13.38 4.01 5.27
CA ARG A 250 -12.34 3.48 4.39
C ARG A 250 -11.37 2.59 5.15
N GLY A 251 -11.30 1.32 4.75
CA GLY A 251 -10.31 0.36 5.24
C GLY A 251 -9.04 0.30 4.38
N TYR A 252 -8.15 -0.63 4.72
CA TYR A 252 -6.85 -0.80 4.07
C TYR A 252 -6.94 -0.99 2.54
N ALA A 253 -7.96 -1.68 2.06
CA ALA A 253 -8.13 -1.97 0.64
C ALA A 253 -8.35 -0.67 -0.16
N ASN A 254 -9.18 0.24 0.38
CA ASN A 254 -9.37 1.57 -0.20
C ASN A 254 -8.09 2.41 -0.09
N VAL A 255 -7.38 2.35 1.05
CA VAL A 255 -6.15 3.11 1.25
C VAL A 255 -5.08 2.71 0.24
N PHE A 256 -4.76 1.43 0.15
CA PHE A 256 -3.74 0.95 -0.79
C PHE A 256 -4.18 1.04 -2.24
N GLY A 257 -5.44 0.73 -2.55
CA GLY A 257 -5.96 0.82 -3.91
C GLY A 257 -5.81 2.23 -4.50
N ASN A 258 -6.03 3.27 -3.69
CA ASN A 258 -5.93 4.65 -4.16
C ASN A 258 -4.56 5.30 -3.94
N SER A 259 -3.73 4.77 -3.04
CA SER A 259 -2.47 5.42 -2.65
C SER A 259 -1.20 4.72 -3.11
N LEU A 260 -1.22 3.43 -3.48
CA LEU A 260 0.01 2.72 -3.85
C LEU A 260 0.65 3.31 -5.12
N ALA A 261 -0.15 3.64 -6.13
CA ALA A 261 0.36 4.24 -7.36
C ALA A 261 0.90 5.66 -7.12
N PRO A 262 0.17 6.59 -6.45
CA PRO A 262 0.77 7.85 -6.01
C PRO A 262 2.05 7.66 -5.21
N LEU A 263 2.04 6.78 -4.21
CA LEU A 263 3.19 6.53 -3.35
C LEU A 263 4.41 6.06 -4.17
N PHE A 264 4.19 5.20 -5.17
CA PHE A 264 5.24 4.79 -6.08
C PHE A 264 5.89 6.00 -6.78
N PHE A 265 5.08 6.89 -7.39
CA PHE A 265 5.61 8.08 -8.06
C PHE A 265 6.29 9.05 -7.08
N ALA A 266 5.75 9.26 -5.89
CA ALA A 266 6.38 10.09 -4.87
C ALA A 266 7.73 9.52 -4.39
N VAL A 267 7.84 8.19 -4.25
CA VAL A 267 9.11 7.53 -3.95
C VAL A 267 10.11 7.73 -5.09
N GLN A 268 9.69 7.61 -6.36
CA GLN A 268 10.57 7.88 -7.49
C GLN A 268 11.02 9.35 -7.54
N PHE A 269 10.14 10.30 -7.25
CA PHE A 269 10.50 11.72 -7.10
C PHE A 269 11.54 11.91 -6.00
N GLY A 270 11.33 11.31 -4.84
CA GLY A 270 12.26 11.40 -3.70
C GLY A 270 13.66 10.83 -3.97
N VAL A 271 13.73 9.76 -4.78
CA VAL A 271 15.00 9.09 -5.10
C VAL A 271 15.72 9.78 -6.27
N SER A 272 15.00 10.18 -7.31
CA SER A 272 15.60 10.74 -8.53
C SER A 272 15.71 12.27 -8.54
N GLY A 273 14.85 12.97 -7.79
CA GLY A 273 14.67 14.42 -7.87
C GLY A 273 13.94 14.90 -9.13
N ASP A 274 13.50 13.99 -10.01
CA ASP A 274 12.90 14.35 -11.30
C ASP A 274 11.44 14.79 -11.15
N ALA A 275 11.16 16.03 -11.52
CA ALA A 275 9.85 16.67 -11.45
C ALA A 275 8.76 15.93 -12.23
N VAL A 276 9.11 15.10 -13.23
CA VAL A 276 8.13 14.28 -13.96
C VAL A 276 7.37 13.34 -13.02
N PHE A 277 8.04 12.81 -11.99
CA PHE A 277 7.42 11.94 -11.00
C PHE A 277 6.54 12.69 -10.00
N ALA A 278 6.85 13.97 -9.74
CA ALA A 278 5.95 14.84 -8.98
C ALA A 278 4.64 15.08 -9.75
N ALA A 279 4.72 15.36 -11.06
CA ALA A 279 3.54 15.49 -11.91
C ALA A 279 2.73 14.18 -11.99
N ALA A 280 3.40 13.03 -12.15
CA ALA A 280 2.77 11.72 -12.16
C ALA A 280 2.08 11.37 -10.83
N PHE A 281 2.68 11.74 -9.70
CA PHE A 281 2.04 11.64 -8.38
C PHE A 281 0.73 12.44 -8.35
N VAL A 282 0.76 13.70 -8.78
CA VAL A 282 -0.45 14.55 -8.79
C VAL A 282 -1.51 13.96 -9.70
N ALA A 283 -1.15 13.49 -10.90
CA ALA A 283 -2.09 12.85 -11.82
C ALA A 283 -2.74 11.60 -11.20
N ALA A 284 -1.97 10.77 -10.51
CA ALA A 284 -2.47 9.58 -9.84
C ALA A 284 -3.44 9.92 -8.68
N VAL A 285 -3.12 10.91 -7.83
CA VAL A 285 -4.04 11.35 -6.76
C VAL A 285 -5.29 12.02 -7.34
N ALA A 286 -5.12 12.82 -8.39
CA ALA A 286 -6.21 13.49 -9.08
C ALA A 286 -7.18 12.46 -9.69
N ALA A 287 -6.68 11.38 -10.29
CA ALA A 287 -7.49 10.28 -10.78
C ALA A 287 -8.25 9.58 -9.64
N ALA A 288 -7.62 9.33 -8.50
CA ALA A 288 -8.26 8.69 -7.35
C ALA A 288 -9.43 9.54 -6.80
N LEU A 289 -9.23 10.86 -6.66
CA LEU A 289 -10.29 11.77 -6.24
C LEU A 289 -11.38 11.85 -7.30
N ALA A 290 -11.02 12.07 -8.56
CA ALA A 290 -11.96 12.18 -9.66
C ALA A 290 -12.85 10.92 -9.79
N ASP A 291 -12.27 9.72 -9.70
CA ASP A 291 -13.01 8.47 -9.72
C ASP A 291 -13.99 8.35 -8.54
N THR A 292 -13.54 8.67 -7.32
CA THR A 292 -14.42 8.70 -6.14
C THR A 292 -15.57 9.69 -6.37
N MET A 293 -15.27 10.88 -6.88
CA MET A 293 -16.30 11.90 -7.14
C MET A 293 -17.30 11.44 -8.19
N ALA A 294 -16.80 10.86 -9.28
CA ALA A 294 -17.60 10.36 -10.39
C ALA A 294 -18.55 9.25 -9.95
N SER A 295 -18.02 8.25 -9.25
CA SER A 295 -18.77 7.08 -8.80
C SER A 295 -19.80 7.45 -7.73
N GLU A 296 -19.44 8.25 -6.73
CA GLU A 296 -20.35 8.61 -5.63
C GLU A 296 -21.46 9.58 -6.06
N ILE A 297 -21.16 10.52 -6.96
CA ILE A 297 -22.20 11.39 -7.55
C ILE A 297 -23.02 10.59 -8.56
N GLY A 298 -22.40 9.74 -9.37
CA GLY A 298 -23.07 8.87 -10.35
C GLY A 298 -24.04 7.88 -9.72
N LYS A 299 -23.73 7.31 -8.54
CA LYS A 299 -24.64 6.45 -7.75
C LYS A 299 -25.95 7.17 -7.38
N ALA A 300 -25.95 8.50 -7.31
CA ALA A 300 -27.14 9.31 -7.01
C ALA A 300 -27.97 9.69 -8.26
N GLU A 301 -27.48 9.42 -9.47
CA GLU A 301 -28.16 9.75 -10.73
C GLU A 301 -29.16 8.68 -11.18
N GLU A 302 -29.99 9.01 -12.17
CA GLU A 302 -30.98 8.10 -12.80
C GLU A 302 -30.56 7.62 -14.20
N LYS A 303 -29.64 8.35 -14.83
CA LYS A 303 -29.17 8.10 -16.20
C LYS A 303 -27.68 7.74 -16.17
N VAL A 304 -27.43 6.45 -16.09
CA VAL A 304 -26.09 5.85 -16.11
C VAL A 304 -25.96 4.95 -17.34
N TYR A 305 -24.81 4.99 -17.97
CA TYR A 305 -24.51 4.27 -19.20
C TYR A 305 -23.19 3.50 -19.06
N LEU A 306 -23.10 2.31 -19.63
CA LEU A 306 -21.87 1.53 -19.58
C LEU A 306 -20.82 2.14 -20.53
N ILE A 307 -19.58 2.31 -20.07
CA ILE A 307 -18.52 2.96 -20.87
C ILE A 307 -18.18 2.22 -22.17
N THR A 308 -18.42 0.91 -22.25
CA THR A 308 -18.00 0.08 -23.39
C THR A 308 -18.94 0.14 -24.60
N ASN A 309 -20.24 0.34 -24.37
CA ASN A 309 -21.26 0.27 -25.42
C ASN A 309 -22.35 1.35 -25.30
N PHE A 310 -22.26 2.23 -24.30
CA PHE A 310 -23.23 3.28 -23.99
C PHE A 310 -24.68 2.78 -23.79
N SER A 311 -24.86 1.51 -23.44
CA SER A 311 -26.17 0.99 -23.05
C SER A 311 -26.55 1.52 -21.66
N ARG A 312 -27.84 1.81 -21.45
CA ARG A 312 -28.35 2.23 -20.14
C ARG A 312 -28.20 1.11 -19.12
N VAL A 313 -27.68 1.44 -17.94
CA VAL A 313 -27.49 0.50 -16.81
C VAL A 313 -28.01 1.10 -15.51
N GLU A 314 -28.15 0.27 -14.48
CA GLU A 314 -28.56 0.73 -13.15
C GLU A 314 -27.44 1.53 -12.47
N PRO A 315 -27.76 2.58 -11.68
CA PRO A 315 -26.77 3.29 -10.88
C PRO A 315 -26.00 2.35 -9.95
N GLY A 316 -24.69 2.56 -9.84
CA GLY A 316 -23.79 1.68 -9.08
C GLY A 316 -23.28 0.47 -9.86
N THR A 317 -23.67 0.30 -11.13
CA THR A 317 -23.04 -0.71 -12.01
C THR A 317 -21.57 -0.37 -12.24
N SER A 318 -20.67 -1.34 -12.01
CA SER A 318 -19.23 -1.20 -12.30
C SER A 318 -19.00 -0.86 -13.78
N GLY A 319 -18.20 0.20 -14.02
CA GLY A 319 -17.96 0.80 -15.34
C GLY A 319 -19.11 1.65 -15.90
N GLY A 320 -20.10 1.99 -15.07
CA GLY A 320 -21.16 2.92 -15.41
C GLY A 320 -20.73 4.38 -15.27
N ILE A 321 -20.92 5.16 -16.33
CA ILE A 321 -20.64 6.60 -16.40
C ILE A 321 -21.95 7.40 -16.47
N SER A 322 -21.94 8.62 -15.95
CA SER A 322 -23.08 9.55 -15.99
C SER A 322 -22.59 10.96 -16.23
N VAL A 323 -23.42 11.81 -16.85
CA VAL A 323 -23.02 13.21 -17.16
C VAL A 323 -22.59 13.98 -15.91
N LYS A 324 -23.33 13.84 -14.79
CA LYS A 324 -22.94 14.50 -13.54
C LYS A 324 -21.69 13.88 -12.92
N GLY A 325 -21.50 12.56 -13.07
CA GLY A 325 -20.28 11.86 -12.68
C GLY A 325 -19.06 12.37 -13.45
N GLU A 326 -19.16 12.56 -14.77
CA GLU A 326 -18.08 13.10 -15.61
C GLU A 326 -17.70 14.53 -15.23
N LEU A 327 -18.70 15.40 -14.99
CA LEU A 327 -18.46 16.76 -14.51
C LEU A 327 -17.78 16.76 -13.13
N ALA A 328 -18.18 15.84 -12.26
CA ALA A 328 -17.58 15.67 -10.95
C ALA A 328 -16.13 15.13 -11.03
N ALA A 329 -15.87 14.19 -11.95
CA ALA A 329 -14.54 13.68 -12.24
C ALA A 329 -13.62 14.83 -12.69
N LEU A 330 -14.07 15.61 -13.67
CA LEU A 330 -13.31 16.75 -14.18
C LEU A 330 -13.01 17.78 -13.08
N PHE A 331 -13.99 18.06 -12.23
CA PHE A 331 -13.78 18.94 -11.07
C PHE A 331 -12.76 18.37 -10.09
N GLY A 332 -12.82 17.08 -9.76
CA GLY A 332 -11.84 16.40 -8.91
C GLY A 332 -10.41 16.48 -9.47
N CYS A 333 -10.25 16.30 -10.79
CA CYS A 333 -8.97 16.47 -11.47
C CYS A 333 -8.43 17.90 -11.32
N ILE A 334 -9.26 18.90 -11.65
CA ILE A 334 -8.87 20.32 -11.62
C ILE A 334 -8.52 20.76 -10.21
N VAL A 335 -9.33 20.44 -9.20
CA VAL A 335 -9.09 20.86 -7.81
C VAL A 335 -7.77 20.29 -7.29
N THR A 336 -7.49 19.01 -7.58
CA THR A 336 -6.24 18.37 -7.16
C THR A 336 -5.02 18.98 -7.85
N ALA A 337 -5.12 19.24 -9.15
CA ALA A 337 -4.06 19.87 -9.93
C ALA A 337 -3.80 21.31 -9.48
N LEU A 338 -4.85 22.10 -9.24
CA LEU A 338 -4.74 23.48 -8.74
C LEU A 338 -4.14 23.54 -7.34
N LEU A 339 -4.54 22.65 -6.41
CA LEU A 339 -3.91 22.58 -5.10
C LEU A 339 -2.41 22.30 -5.23
N SER A 340 -2.05 21.35 -6.10
CA SER A 340 -0.65 20.98 -6.31
C SER A 340 0.19 22.10 -6.93
N LEU A 341 -0.42 22.89 -7.82
CA LEU A 341 0.16 24.12 -8.35
C LEU A 341 0.37 25.16 -7.24
N LEU A 342 -0.64 25.40 -6.40
CA LEU A 342 -0.57 26.35 -5.29
C LEU A 342 0.50 25.97 -4.25
N LEU A 343 0.69 24.67 -4.02
CA LEU A 343 1.73 24.15 -3.14
C LEU A 343 3.13 24.14 -3.80
N GLY A 344 3.23 24.49 -5.08
CA GLY A 344 4.50 24.47 -5.83
C GLY A 344 5.08 23.06 -5.99
N ILE A 345 4.22 22.03 -6.06
CA ILE A 345 4.63 20.66 -6.43
C ILE A 345 4.80 20.56 -7.94
N ILE A 346 3.95 21.27 -8.68
CA ILE A 346 3.95 21.30 -10.14
C ILE A 346 3.94 22.74 -10.67
N GLY A 347 4.46 22.94 -11.88
CA GLY A 347 4.38 24.20 -12.62
C GLY A 347 3.07 24.37 -13.39
N PHE A 348 2.84 25.57 -13.92
CA PHE A 348 1.64 25.88 -14.71
C PHE A 348 1.62 25.14 -16.06
N ASP A 349 2.80 24.93 -16.63
CA ASP A 349 3.07 24.20 -17.87
C ASP A 349 2.60 22.74 -17.83
N VAL A 350 2.67 22.10 -16.67
CA VAL A 350 2.25 20.70 -16.49
C VAL A 350 0.81 20.53 -16.03
N LEU A 351 0.08 21.63 -15.73
CA LEU A 351 -1.30 21.59 -15.23
C LEU A 351 -2.25 20.85 -16.19
N LEU A 352 -2.14 21.12 -17.49
CA LEU A 352 -2.96 20.49 -18.52
C LEU A 352 -2.61 19.00 -18.70
N PRO A 353 -1.33 18.60 -18.90
CA PRO A 353 -0.94 17.18 -18.92
C PRO A 353 -1.41 16.37 -17.70
N VAL A 354 -1.28 16.93 -16.49
CA VAL A 354 -1.76 16.29 -15.25
C VAL A 354 -3.28 16.10 -15.26
N THR A 355 -4.03 17.13 -15.64
CA THR A 355 -5.50 17.06 -15.67
C THR A 355 -6.00 16.05 -16.71
N LEU A 356 -5.42 16.05 -17.91
CA LEU A 356 -5.79 15.13 -18.99
C LEU A 356 -5.46 13.68 -18.64
N SER A 357 -4.26 13.44 -18.11
CA SER A 357 -3.84 12.10 -17.70
C SER A 357 -4.67 11.55 -16.54
N ALA A 358 -5.00 12.39 -15.56
CA ALA A 358 -5.92 12.03 -14.47
C ALA A 358 -7.30 11.64 -14.98
N PHE A 359 -7.88 12.45 -15.88
CA PHE A 359 -9.19 12.19 -16.46
C PHE A 359 -9.20 10.92 -17.32
N ALA A 360 -8.12 10.66 -18.07
CA ALA A 360 -7.93 9.39 -18.80
C ALA A 360 -7.86 8.19 -17.83
N GLY A 361 -7.21 8.34 -16.67
CA GLY A 361 -7.15 7.32 -15.63
C GLY A 361 -8.54 6.91 -15.11
N VAL A 362 -9.45 7.87 -14.91
CA VAL A 362 -10.85 7.58 -14.51
C VAL A 362 -11.58 6.74 -15.55
N HIS A 363 -11.34 7.00 -16.84
CA HIS A 363 -11.95 6.22 -17.92
C HIS A 363 -11.35 4.82 -18.02
N ILE A 364 -10.05 4.67 -17.76
CA ILE A 364 -9.39 3.36 -17.68
C ILE A 364 -9.96 2.56 -16.50
N ASP A 365 -10.17 3.20 -15.35
CA ASP A 365 -10.84 2.58 -14.20
C ASP A 365 -12.22 2.04 -14.60
N SER A 366 -13.07 2.89 -15.16
CA SER A 366 -14.41 2.50 -15.63
C SER A 366 -14.37 1.37 -16.68
N LEU A 367 -13.40 1.39 -17.59
CA LEU A 367 -13.23 0.33 -18.59
C LEU A 367 -12.84 -1.00 -17.94
N LEU A 368 -11.89 -0.98 -17.00
CA LEU A 368 -11.46 -2.14 -16.23
C LEU A 368 -12.61 -2.68 -15.35
N GLY A 369 -13.42 -1.78 -14.78
CA GLY A 369 -14.65 -2.10 -14.07
C GLY A 369 -15.64 -2.89 -14.94
N ALA A 370 -15.99 -2.31 -16.10
CA ALA A 370 -16.94 -2.91 -17.04
C ALA A 370 -16.49 -4.27 -17.59
N THR A 371 -15.17 -4.52 -17.67
CA THR A 371 -14.60 -5.67 -18.40
C THR A 371 -14.05 -6.77 -17.50
N LEU A 372 -13.31 -6.42 -16.44
CA LEU A 372 -12.57 -7.35 -15.59
C LEU A 372 -13.16 -7.47 -14.18
N GLU A 373 -13.54 -6.35 -13.56
CA GLU A 373 -14.17 -6.35 -12.23
C GLU A 373 -15.52 -7.05 -12.28
N LYS A 374 -16.37 -6.69 -13.25
CA LYS A 374 -17.68 -7.33 -13.45
C LYS A 374 -17.60 -8.84 -13.63
N LYS A 375 -16.48 -9.37 -14.11
CA LYS A 375 -16.23 -10.82 -14.30
C LYS A 375 -15.57 -11.48 -13.07
N GLY A 376 -15.26 -10.71 -12.03
CA GLY A 376 -14.60 -11.18 -10.81
C GLY A 376 -13.09 -11.41 -10.95
N TYR A 377 -12.45 -10.96 -12.03
CA TYR A 377 -11.00 -11.08 -12.21
C TYR A 377 -10.22 -10.07 -11.37
N LEU A 378 -10.78 -8.87 -11.19
CA LEU A 378 -10.22 -7.80 -10.36
C LEU A 378 -11.17 -7.44 -9.24
N THR A 379 -10.61 -7.06 -8.10
CA THR A 379 -11.32 -6.39 -7.00
C THR A 379 -11.38 -4.89 -7.27
N ASN A 380 -12.36 -4.17 -6.72
CA ASN A 380 -12.44 -2.71 -6.81
C ASN A 380 -11.09 -2.01 -6.51
N SER A 381 -10.42 -2.36 -5.40
CA SER A 381 -9.12 -1.77 -5.05
C SER A 381 -8.00 -2.03 -6.07
N ALA A 382 -8.08 -3.12 -6.83
CA ALA A 382 -7.14 -3.41 -7.91
C ALA A 382 -7.46 -2.59 -9.17
N VAL A 383 -8.74 -2.33 -9.44
CA VAL A 383 -9.17 -1.40 -10.51
C VAL A 383 -8.67 0.01 -10.19
N ASN A 384 -8.94 0.51 -8.99
CA ASN A 384 -8.47 1.82 -8.52
C ASN A 384 -6.94 1.96 -8.62
N PHE A 385 -6.20 0.93 -8.21
CA PHE A 385 -4.75 0.92 -8.33
C PHE A 385 -4.29 1.03 -9.78
N LEU A 386 -4.91 0.27 -10.69
CA LEU A 386 -4.56 0.29 -12.11
C LEU A 386 -4.96 1.62 -12.77
N GLY A 387 -6.14 2.16 -12.46
CA GLY A 387 -6.59 3.46 -12.99
C GLY A 387 -5.66 4.60 -12.57
N THR A 388 -5.30 4.66 -11.28
CA THR A 388 -4.36 5.68 -10.75
C THR A 388 -2.94 5.48 -11.26
N LEU A 389 -2.48 4.23 -11.40
CA LEU A 389 -1.18 3.92 -12.03
C LEU A 389 -1.15 4.35 -13.50
N SER A 390 -2.20 4.05 -14.26
CA SER A 390 -2.33 4.47 -15.65
C SER A 390 -2.32 5.98 -15.78
N ALA A 391 -3.01 6.72 -14.90
CA ALA A 391 -2.96 8.19 -14.89
C ALA A 391 -1.53 8.71 -14.76
N GLY A 392 -0.77 8.21 -13.78
CA GLY A 392 0.62 8.63 -13.61
C GLY A 392 1.52 8.23 -14.79
N ILE A 393 1.38 7.01 -15.33
CA ILE A 393 2.14 6.58 -16.52
C ILE A 393 1.84 7.46 -17.73
N ILE A 394 0.56 7.74 -18.00
CA ILE A 394 0.16 8.64 -19.09
C ILE A 394 0.74 10.02 -18.88
N CYS A 395 0.74 10.54 -17.64
CA CYS A 395 1.36 11.82 -17.32
C CYS A 395 2.85 11.84 -17.67
N VAL A 396 3.61 10.82 -17.25
CA VAL A 396 5.04 10.70 -17.62
C VAL A 396 5.20 10.69 -19.14
N LEU A 397 4.42 9.86 -19.86
CA LEU A 397 4.50 9.77 -21.32
C LEU A 397 4.19 11.08 -22.04
N LEU A 398 3.22 11.86 -21.53
CA LEU A 398 2.89 13.18 -22.09
C LEU A 398 3.99 14.23 -21.84
N LEU A 399 4.77 14.06 -20.78
CA LEU A 399 5.84 14.98 -20.39
C LEU A 399 7.20 14.58 -20.95
N LEU A 400 7.41 13.33 -21.39
CA LEU A 400 8.66 12.88 -22.02
C LEU A 400 9.16 13.78 -23.16
N PRO A 401 8.31 14.34 -24.06
CA PRO A 401 8.79 15.24 -25.11
C PRO A 401 9.25 16.62 -24.61
N LEU A 402 8.98 16.95 -23.34
CA LEU A 402 9.30 18.23 -22.70
C LEU A 402 10.52 18.13 -21.77
N LEU A 403 11.01 16.91 -21.52
CA LEU A 403 12.26 16.60 -20.81
C LEU A 403 13.43 16.57 -21.80
#